data_AF-A0A9D4KPX2-F1
#
_entry.id   AF-A0A9D4KPX2-F1
#
_cell.length_a   1.000
_cell.length_b   1.000
_cell.length_c   1.000
_cell.angle_alpha   90.00
_cell.angle_beta   90.00
_cell.angle_gamma   90.00
#
_symmetry.space_group_name_H-M   'P 1'
#
loop_
_entity.id
_entity.type
_entity.pdbx_description
1 polymer ?
#
loop_
_entity_poly.entity_id
_entity_poly.type
_entity_poly.pdbx_seq_one_letter_code
_entity_poly.pdbx_strand_id
1 'polypeptide(L)'
;MPWMRHFTKSSFRKFLRILDTMDALCQKKQREHLATYDPSNIRDITDALIKATAEIPNSEKMAVGLTDEHIMITLQELIGEYLNTSFVNLN
;
A
#
# COMPACT_ATOMS: atom_id res chain seq x y z
N MET A 1 -19.50 3.12 -7.53
CA MET A 1 -19.32 3.82 -8.82
C MET A 1 -20.27 3.26 -9.89
N PRO A 2 -20.97 4.09 -10.67
CA PRO A 2 -22.00 3.68 -11.65
C PRO A 2 -21.48 2.76 -12.78
N TRP A 3 -20.21 2.89 -13.17
CA TRP A 3 -19.59 2.10 -14.25
C TRP A 3 -19.45 0.60 -13.90
N MET A 4 -19.43 0.25 -12.61
CA MET A 4 -19.41 -1.16 -12.16
C MET A 4 -20.70 -1.92 -12.52
N ARG A 5 -21.78 -1.23 -12.87
CA ARG A 5 -23.06 -1.83 -13.26
C ARG A 5 -22.96 -2.64 -14.57
N HIS A 6 -21.96 -2.36 -15.40
CA HIS A 6 -21.73 -3.05 -16.68
C HIS A 6 -20.76 -4.25 -16.56
N PHE A 7 -20.12 -4.45 -15.41
CA PHE A 7 -19.24 -5.60 -15.18
C PHE A 7 -20.08 -6.86 -14.90
N THR A 8 -19.88 -7.92 -15.68
CA THR A 8 -20.56 -9.21 -15.41
C THR A 8 -20.16 -9.76 -14.04
N LYS A 9 -21.08 -10.44 -13.34
CA LYS A 9 -20.82 -11.03 -12.00
C LYS A 9 -19.58 -11.94 -11.98
N SER A 10 -19.20 -12.55 -13.11
CA SER A 10 -18.02 -13.40 -13.20
C SER A 10 -16.72 -12.59 -13.23
N SER A 11 -16.63 -11.57 -14.10
CA SER A 11 -15.44 -10.71 -14.20
C SER A 11 -15.22 -9.90 -12.92
N PHE A 12 -16.29 -9.43 -12.28
CA PHE A 12 -16.20 -8.74 -10.99
C PHE A 12 -15.67 -9.65 -9.88
N ARG A 13 -16.15 -10.90 -9.79
CA ARG A 13 -15.64 -11.88 -8.81
C ARG A 13 -14.16 -12.22 -9.02
N LYS A 14 -13.70 -12.30 -10.27
CA LYS A 14 -12.27 -12.49 -10.57
C LYS A 14 -11.45 -11.29 -10.13
N PHE A 15 -11.92 -10.08 -10.41
CA PHE A 15 -11.27 -8.85 -9.97
C PHE A 15 -11.14 -8.78 -8.44
N LEU A 16 -12.23 -9.06 -7.70
CA LEU A 16 -12.18 -9.13 -6.24
C LEU A 16 -11.15 -10.14 -5.72
N ARG A 17 -11.05 -11.33 -6.32
CA ARG A 17 -10.03 -12.32 -5.93
C ARG A 17 -8.59 -11.83 -6.16
N ILE A 18 -8.37 -11.07 -7.22
CA ILE A 18 -7.05 -10.46 -7.49
C ILE A 18 -6.73 -9.44 -6.40
N LEU A 19 -7.70 -8.58 -6.05
CA LEU A 19 -7.55 -7.61 -4.96
C LEU A 19 -7.26 -8.31 -3.62
N ASP A 20 -8.00 -9.35 -3.27
CA ASP A 20 -7.77 -10.12 -2.03
C ASP A 20 -6.36 -10.72 -1.99
N THR A 21 -5.88 -11.24 -3.13
CA THR A 21 -4.53 -11.81 -3.23
C THR A 21 -3.46 -10.73 -3.08
N MET A 22 -3.68 -9.57 -3.70
CA MET A 22 -2.77 -8.42 -3.63
C MET A 22 -2.69 -7.87 -2.19
N ASP A 23 -3.84 -7.73 -1.52
CA ASP A 23 -3.91 -7.28 -0.13
C ASP A 23 -3.17 -8.24 0.80
N ALA A 24 -3.40 -9.56 0.67
CA ALA A 24 -2.69 -10.56 1.47
C ALA A 24 -1.16 -10.52 1.28
N LEU A 25 -0.69 -10.32 0.04
CA LEU A 25 0.73 -10.16 -0.26
C LEU A 25 1.30 -8.87 0.36
N CYS A 26 0.57 -7.76 0.25
CA CYS A 26 0.99 -6.48 0.78
C CYS A 26 1.10 -6.52 2.31
N GLN A 27 0.10 -7.07 3.00
CA GLN A 27 0.12 -7.25 4.45
C GLN A 27 1.25 -8.19 4.91
N LYS A 28 1.53 -9.26 4.16
CA LYS A 28 2.65 -10.15 4.47
C LYS A 28 3.98 -9.40 4.42
N LYS A 29 4.20 -8.63 3.35
CA LYS A 29 5.42 -7.83 3.18
C LYS A 29 5.56 -6.77 4.25
N GLN A 30 4.48 -6.06 4.58
CA GLN A 30 4.49 -5.09 5.67
C GLN A 30 4.95 -5.72 6.99
N ARG A 31 4.39 -6.88 7.37
CA ARG A 31 4.79 -7.57 8.61
C ARG A 31 6.27 -7.98 8.59
N GLU A 32 6.77 -8.45 7.45
CA GLU A 32 8.19 -8.77 7.27
C GLU A 32 9.08 -7.53 7.48
N HIS A 33 8.70 -6.39 6.89
CA HIS A 33 9.43 -5.13 7.03
C HIS A 33 9.39 -4.60 8.47
N LEU A 34 8.22 -4.57 9.11
CA LEU A 34 8.08 -4.16 10.50
C LEU A 34 8.88 -5.05 11.47
N ALA A 35 8.90 -6.36 11.25
CA ALA A 35 9.62 -7.31 12.11
C ALA A 35 11.15 -7.21 11.98
N THR A 36 11.63 -6.75 10.82
CA THR A 36 13.06 -6.67 10.50
C THR A 36 13.56 -5.23 10.38
N TYR A 37 12.75 -4.27 10.81
CA TYR A 37 13.04 -2.84 10.67
C TYR A 37 14.21 -2.42 11.56
N ASP A 38 15.19 -1.75 10.94
CA ASP A 38 16.36 -1.18 11.61
C ASP A 38 16.46 0.32 11.26
N PRO A 39 16.31 1.23 12.24
CA PRO A 39 16.41 2.67 12.01
C PRO A 39 17.76 3.14 11.45
N SER A 40 18.82 2.33 11.63
CA SER A 40 20.17 2.61 11.16
C SER A 40 20.44 2.11 9.73
N ASN A 41 19.55 1.28 9.18
CA ASN A 41 19.70 0.68 7.86
C ASN A 41 18.36 0.62 7.11
N ILE A 42 18.10 1.65 6.30
CA ILE A 42 16.88 1.75 5.48
C ILE A 42 17.08 0.96 4.18
N ARG A 43 16.42 -0.20 4.07
CA ARG A 43 16.63 -1.14 2.95
C ARG A 43 15.83 -0.75 1.72
N ASP A 44 14.66 -0.17 1.91
CA ASP A 44 13.75 0.20 0.84
C ASP A 44 12.80 1.35 1.23
N ILE A 45 11.89 1.69 0.32
CA ILE A 45 10.91 2.75 0.52
C ILE A 45 9.91 2.44 1.64
N THR A 46 9.65 1.16 1.92
CA THR A 46 8.81 0.72 3.03
C THR A 46 9.45 1.10 4.36
N ASP A 47 10.73 0.79 4.55
CA ASP A 47 11.48 1.17 5.74
C ASP A 47 11.59 2.70 5.87
N ALA A 48 11.73 3.43 4.76
CA ALA A 48 11.76 4.89 4.76
C ALA A 48 10.44 5.51 5.25
N LEU A 49 9.30 4.93 4.84
CA LEU A 49 7.97 5.37 5.29
C LEU A 49 7.69 4.98 6.75
N ILE A 50 8.17 3.81 7.20
CA ILE A 50 8.14 3.42 8.62
C ILE A 50 8.94 4.44 9.45
N LYS A 51 10.11 4.86 8.99
CA LYS A 51 10.91 5.88 9.69
C LYS A 51 10.21 7.23 9.74
N ALA A 52 9.75 7.73 8.59
CA ALA A 52 9.06 9.01 8.50
C ALA A 52 7.83 9.06 9.42
N THR A 53 7.10 7.94 9.50
CA THR A 53 5.96 7.85 10.40
C THR A 53 6.38 7.70 11.86
N ALA A 54 7.43 6.96 12.19
CA ALA A 54 7.95 6.86 13.56
C ALA A 54 8.44 8.22 14.12
N GLU A 55 8.94 9.11 13.26
CA GLU A 55 9.42 10.44 13.63
C GLU A 55 8.28 11.45 13.92
N ILE A 56 7.07 11.20 13.43
CA ILE A 56 5.90 12.05 13.71
C ILE A 56 5.35 11.74 15.12
N PRO A 57 5.20 12.75 16.00
CA PRO A 57 4.62 12.56 17.32
C PRO A 57 3.21 11.94 17.26
N ASN A 58 2.91 10.99 18.14
CA ASN A 58 1.60 10.34 18.19
C ASN A 58 0.44 11.35 18.39
N SER A 59 0.68 12.48 19.06
CA SER A 59 -0.30 13.56 19.19
C SER A 59 -0.68 14.21 17.85
N GLU A 60 0.30 14.36 16.95
CA GLU A 60 0.09 14.92 15.61
C GLU A 60 -0.56 13.89 14.69
N LYS A 61 -0.15 12.62 14.79
CA LYS A 61 -0.81 11.52 14.08
C LYS A 61 -2.28 11.42 14.43
N MET A 62 -2.64 11.49 15.71
CA MET A 62 -4.04 11.44 16.14
C MET A 62 -4.82 12.68 15.71
N ALA A 63 -4.19 13.85 15.68
CA ALA A 63 -4.83 15.10 15.24
C ALA A 63 -5.23 15.06 13.75
N VAL A 64 -4.47 14.35 12.91
CA VAL A 64 -4.74 14.20 11.47
C VAL A 64 -5.28 12.82 11.07
N GLY A 65 -5.55 11.95 12.05
CA GLY A 65 -6.06 10.60 11.82
C GLY A 65 -5.07 9.65 11.15
N LEU A 66 -3.77 9.93 11.19
CA LEU A 66 -2.71 9.13 10.56
C LEU A 66 -2.52 7.79 11.28
N THR A 67 -3.24 6.77 10.82
CA THR A 67 -3.11 5.37 11.26
C THR A 67 -2.13 4.61 10.37
N ASP A 68 -1.69 3.42 10.82
CA ASP A 68 -0.85 2.51 10.03
C ASP A 68 -1.50 2.12 8.69
N GLU A 69 -2.82 2.17 8.61
CA GLU A 69 -3.59 1.98 7.37
C GLU A 69 -3.29 3.06 6.33
N HIS A 70 -3.13 4.33 6.74
CA HIS A 70 -2.80 5.41 5.82
C HIS A 70 -1.41 5.22 5.21
N ILE A 71 -0.44 4.73 6.00
CA ILE A 71 0.90 4.39 5.52
C ILE A 71 0.82 3.31 4.44
N MET A 72 -0.03 2.30 4.66
CA MET A 72 -0.25 1.21 3.71
C MET A 72 -0.94 1.65 2.43
N ILE A 73 -1.93 2.54 2.54
CA ILE A 73 -2.59 3.12 1.37
C ILE A 73 -1.58 3.93 0.55
N THR A 74 -0.78 4.79 1.18
CA THR A 74 0.24 5.58 0.47
C THR A 74 1.30 4.68 -0.19
N LEU A 75 1.74 3.61 0.48
CA LEU A 75 2.63 2.61 -0.11
C LEU A 75 2.01 1.93 -1.33
N GLN A 76 0.75 1.50 -1.24
CA GLN A 76 0.03 0.86 -2.33
C GLN A 76 -0.19 1.82 -3.51
N GLU A 77 -0.52 3.08 -3.24
CA GLU A 77 -0.66 4.12 -4.25
C GLU A 77 0.66 4.34 -5.00
N LEU A 78 1.77 4.49 -4.26
CA LEU A 78 3.07 4.74 -4.85
C LEU A 78 3.58 3.56 -5.70
N ILE A 79 3.39 2.33 -5.23
CA ILE A 79 3.69 1.12 -6.00
C ILE A 79 2.78 1.03 -7.24
N GLY A 80 1.48 1.29 -7.08
CA GLY A 80 0.51 1.27 -8.17
C GLY A 80 0.85 2.27 -9.28
N GLU A 81 1.20 3.50 -8.91
CA GLU A 81 1.63 4.55 -9.83
C GLU A 81 2.93 4.17 -10.55
N TYR A 82 3.92 3.64 -9.82
CA TYR A 82 5.18 3.18 -10.40
C TYR A 82 4.96 2.08 -11.45
N LEU A 83 4.15 1.07 -11.12
CA LEU A 83 3.83 -0.02 -12.05
C LEU A 83 3.06 0.52 -13.26
N ASN A 84 2.03 1.34 -13.04
CA ASN A 84 1.23 1.89 -14.14
C ASN A 84 2.10 2.71 -15.09
N THR A 85 2.94 3.61 -14.57
CA THR A 85 3.85 4.43 -15.38
C THR A 85 4.87 3.57 -16.13
N SER A 86 5.42 2.55 -15.48
CA SER A 86 6.40 1.66 -16.10
C SER A 86 5.79 0.81 -17.22
N PHE A 87 4.58 0.28 -17.03
CA PHE A 87 3.91 -0.56 -18.04
C PHE A 87 3.28 0.25 -19.18
N VAL A 88 2.79 1.47 -18.90
CA VAL A 88 2.23 2.36 -19.92
C VAL A 88 3.33 2.92 -20.82
N ASN A 89 4.52 3.24 -20.28
CA ASN A 89 5.64 3.74 -21.09
C ASN A 89 6.41 2.63 -21.85
N LEU A 90 6.00 1.37 -21.70
CA LEU A 90 6.55 0.22 -22.44
C LEU A 90 5.69 -0.19 -23.66
N ASN A 91 4.57 0.48 -23.92
CA ASN A 91 3.75 0.34 -25.13
C ASN A 91 3.74 1.64 -25.94
#